data_AF-A0A1Y4D906-F1
#
_entry.id   AF-A0A1Y4D906-F1
#
_cell.length_a   1.000
_cell.length_b   1.000
_cell.length_c   1.000
_cell.angle_alpha   90.00
_cell.angle_beta   90.00
_cell.angle_gamma   90.00
#
_symmetry.space_group_name_H-M   'P 1'
#
loop_
_entity.id
_entity.type
_entity.pdbx_description
1 polymer ?
#
loop_
_entity_poly.entity_id
_entity_poly.type
_entity_poly.pdbx_seq_one_letter_code
_entity_poly.pdbx_strand_id
1 'polypeptide(L)'
;MRTYYKILALFVLCLGLAACEFGQVEQGRCVAYDASKQTFTMVLDVNHDVQNPSYTGGVMTYTMPADPAEIGPEPVPGGRVQINTEKSEVIIFRDGKLETVKVEFTDIQKNILPSNPKVAGHKFPVIDKDNGTITEYSKRLHEIVTFKVPAEYLELPPSTWEAGDECRIYYKENAKHQALRFMNVSKTNIFKK
;
A
#
# COMPACT_ATOMS: atom_id res chain seq x y z
N MET A 1 60.77 -5.49 5.47
CA MET A 1 59.75 -6.47 5.01
C MET A 1 58.62 -6.75 6.02
N ARG A 2 58.86 -6.76 7.34
CA ARG A 2 57.86 -7.15 8.36
C ARG A 2 56.75 -6.11 8.65
N THR A 3 56.97 -4.83 8.34
CA THR A 3 56.00 -3.73 8.58
C THR A 3 54.96 -3.62 7.45
N TYR A 4 55.32 -3.97 6.21
CA TYR A 4 54.41 -3.93 5.06
C TYR A 4 53.30 -5.00 5.13
N TYR A 5 53.60 -6.16 5.72
CA TYR A 5 52.60 -7.23 5.94
C TYR A 5 51.49 -6.84 6.92
N LYS A 6 51.79 -5.97 7.90
CA LYS A 6 50.79 -5.49 8.88
C LYS A 6 49.86 -4.43 8.28
N ILE A 7 50.38 -3.60 7.37
CA ILE A 7 49.57 -2.59 6.65
C ILE A 7 48.68 -3.25 5.60
N LEU A 8 49.18 -4.30 4.91
CA LEU A 8 48.39 -5.07 3.95
C LEU A 8 47.24 -5.85 4.61
N ALA A 9 47.47 -6.43 5.80
CA ALA A 9 46.43 -7.13 6.56
C ALA A 9 45.32 -6.20 7.09
N LEU A 10 45.65 -4.95 7.44
CA LEU A 10 44.68 -3.96 7.91
C LEU A 10 43.80 -3.44 6.76
N PHE A 11 44.34 -3.34 5.54
CA PHE A 11 43.59 -2.91 4.35
C PHE A 11 42.57 -3.97 3.89
N VAL A 12 42.91 -5.26 4.01
CA VAL A 12 42.00 -6.38 3.70
C VAL A 12 40.84 -6.47 4.71
N LEU A 13 41.07 -6.11 5.97
CA LEU A 13 40.01 -6.10 7.00
C LEU A 13 38.99 -4.97 6.78
N CYS A 14 39.43 -3.80 6.28
CA CYS A 14 38.54 -2.69 5.93
C CYS A 14 37.67 -2.97 4.68
N LEU A 15 38.17 -3.75 3.72
CA LEU A 15 37.40 -4.18 2.55
C LEU A 15 36.32 -5.22 2.90
N GLY A 16 36.49 -5.98 3.99
CA GLY A 16 35.49 -6.96 4.45
C GLY A 16 34.24 -6.33 5.10
N LEU A 17 34.35 -5.11 5.63
CA LEU A 17 33.22 -4.40 6.27
C LEU A 17 32.37 -3.59 5.29
N ALA A 18 32.89 -3.30 4.09
CA ALA A 18 32.14 -2.61 3.03
C ALA A 18 31.17 -3.55 2.28
N ALA A 19 31.24 -4.87 2.51
CA ALA A 19 30.42 -5.87 1.82
C ALA A 19 29.08 -6.17 2.51
N CYS A 20 28.73 -5.46 3.58
CA CYS A 20 27.39 -5.54 4.15
C CYS A 20 26.45 -4.64 3.31
N GLU A 21 25.97 -5.15 2.18
CA GLU A 21 24.91 -4.47 1.44
C GLU A 21 23.64 -4.46 2.30
N PHE A 22 23.31 -3.31 2.88
CA PHE A 22 22.03 -3.13 3.56
C PHE A 22 20.91 -3.20 2.52
N GLY A 23 19.87 -3.98 2.81
CA GLY A 23 18.71 -4.02 1.93
C GLY A 23 17.85 -2.76 2.06
N GLN A 24 16.94 -2.59 1.11
CA GLN A 24 16.01 -1.48 1.05
C GLN A 24 14.66 -1.89 1.62
N VAL A 25 13.90 -0.91 2.06
CA VAL A 25 12.52 -1.08 2.53
C VAL A 25 11.62 -0.22 1.66
N GLU A 26 10.54 -0.82 1.19
CA GLU A 26 9.47 -0.11 0.49
C GLU A 26 8.14 -0.40 1.19
N GLN A 27 7.27 0.59 1.17
CA GLN A 27 5.92 0.50 1.70
C GLN A 27 4.94 1.06 0.68
N GLY A 28 3.72 0.55 0.68
CA GLY A 28 2.67 1.11 -0.15
C GLY A 28 1.37 0.36 -0.04
N ARG A 29 0.42 0.80 -0.84
CA ARG A 29 -0.92 0.25 -0.89
C ARG A 29 -1.00 -0.89 -1.88
N CYS A 30 -1.45 -2.07 -1.44
CA CYS A 30 -1.67 -3.21 -2.31
C CYS A 30 -2.88 -2.99 -3.23
N VAL A 31 -2.66 -3.09 -4.53
CA VAL A 31 -3.70 -2.89 -5.56
C VAL A 31 -3.96 -4.15 -6.40
N ALA A 32 -3.08 -5.15 -6.32
CA ALA A 32 -3.30 -6.47 -6.90
C ALA A 32 -2.53 -7.54 -6.11
N TYR A 33 -3.08 -8.76 -6.05
CA TYR A 33 -2.42 -9.93 -5.48
C TYR A 33 -2.82 -11.18 -6.25
N ASP A 34 -1.84 -11.97 -6.67
CA ASP A 34 -2.01 -13.28 -7.31
C ASP A 34 -1.35 -14.33 -6.41
N ALA A 35 -2.17 -15.01 -5.61
CA ALA A 35 -1.72 -16.03 -4.67
C ALA A 35 -1.11 -17.25 -5.39
N SER A 36 -1.55 -17.54 -6.63
CA SER A 36 -1.03 -18.66 -7.41
C SER A 36 0.39 -18.41 -7.90
N LYS A 37 0.69 -17.16 -8.27
CA LYS A 37 2.03 -16.73 -8.72
C LYS A 37 2.89 -16.19 -7.59
N GLN A 38 2.32 -16.03 -6.39
CA GLN A 38 2.99 -15.40 -5.26
C GLN A 38 3.52 -14.01 -5.63
N THR A 39 2.72 -13.22 -6.35
CA THR A 39 3.07 -11.84 -6.76
C THR A 39 2.04 -10.85 -6.27
N PHE A 40 2.49 -9.66 -5.86
CA PHE A 40 1.60 -8.56 -5.47
C PHE A 40 2.09 -7.25 -6.06
N THR A 41 1.16 -6.33 -6.31
CA THR A 41 1.41 -5.00 -6.83
C THR A 41 1.07 -3.96 -5.79
N MET A 42 1.96 -2.98 -5.59
CA MET A 42 1.75 -1.84 -4.71
C MET A 42 1.86 -0.52 -5.47
N VAL A 43 1.14 0.48 -4.97
CA VAL A 43 1.46 1.89 -5.23
C VAL A 43 2.32 2.38 -4.08
N LEU A 44 3.56 2.76 -4.39
CA LEU A 44 4.56 3.10 -3.38
C LEU A 44 4.22 4.41 -2.65
N ASP A 45 4.27 4.34 -1.32
CA ASP A 45 4.18 5.46 -0.40
C ASP A 45 5.57 6.05 -0.16
N VAL A 46 5.85 7.24 -0.67
CA VAL A 46 7.17 7.88 -0.51
C VAL A 46 7.45 8.39 0.91
N ASN A 47 6.41 8.55 1.73
CA ASN A 47 6.56 9.00 3.12
C ASN A 47 6.88 7.83 4.06
N HIS A 48 6.58 6.60 3.63
CA HIS A 48 6.61 5.41 4.48
C HIS A 48 5.81 5.59 5.80
N ASP A 49 4.74 6.40 5.77
CA ASP A 49 3.88 6.71 6.90
C ASP A 49 2.44 6.28 6.59
N VAL A 50 1.99 5.23 7.26
CA VAL A 50 0.63 4.70 7.10
C VAL A 50 -0.43 5.73 7.48
N GLN A 51 -0.15 6.66 8.39
CA GLN A 51 -1.12 7.69 8.79
C GLN A 51 -1.21 8.81 7.76
N ASN A 52 -0.08 9.20 7.16
CA ASN A 52 0.01 10.28 6.18
C ASN A 52 0.76 9.85 4.90
N PRO A 53 0.23 8.89 4.14
CA PRO A 53 0.92 8.33 2.99
C PRO A 53 0.91 9.30 1.80
N SER A 54 1.93 9.19 0.95
CA SER A 54 2.01 9.87 -0.35
C SER A 54 2.26 8.84 -1.45
N TYR A 55 1.19 8.44 -2.15
CA TYR A 55 1.22 7.41 -3.19
C TYR A 55 1.74 7.91 -4.54
N THR A 56 2.92 8.53 -4.53
CA THR A 56 3.57 9.12 -5.71
C THR A 56 4.82 8.34 -6.14
N GLY A 57 5.19 7.26 -5.45
CA GLY A 57 6.41 6.48 -5.72
C GLY A 57 6.32 5.52 -6.91
N GLY A 58 5.16 5.45 -7.58
CA GLY A 58 4.92 4.60 -8.74
C GLY A 58 4.25 3.26 -8.40
N VAL A 59 3.86 2.53 -9.45
CA VAL A 59 3.24 1.21 -9.35
C VAL A 59 4.31 0.15 -9.55
N MET A 60 4.47 -0.74 -8.58
CA MET A 60 5.53 -1.74 -8.59
C MET A 60 4.98 -3.12 -8.24
N THR A 61 5.46 -4.14 -8.95
CA THR A 61 5.13 -5.54 -8.69
C THR A 61 6.34 -6.27 -8.13
N TYR A 62 6.10 -7.12 -7.14
CA TYR A 62 7.11 -7.92 -6.47
C TYR A 62 6.64 -9.37 -6.37
N THR A 63 7.61 -10.27 -6.26
CA THR A 63 7.39 -11.65 -5.85
C THR A 63 7.49 -11.74 -4.32
N MET A 64 6.62 -12.54 -3.70
CA MET A 64 6.65 -12.83 -2.26
C MET A 64 7.96 -13.53 -1.86
N PRO A 65 8.36 -13.46 -0.59
CA PRO A 65 9.47 -14.23 -0.05
C PRO A 65 9.31 -15.73 -0.33
N ALA A 66 10.43 -16.40 -0.60
CA ALA A 66 10.43 -17.85 -0.80
C ALA A 66 10.27 -18.63 0.52
N ASP A 67 10.74 -18.04 1.63
CA ASP A 67 10.59 -18.62 2.97
C ASP A 67 9.24 -18.17 3.57
N PRO A 68 8.30 -19.09 3.84
CA PRO A 68 7.02 -18.76 4.49
C PRO A 68 7.18 -18.07 5.85
N ALA A 69 8.29 -18.30 6.57
CA ALA A 69 8.55 -17.63 7.85
C ALA A 69 8.78 -16.12 7.70
N GLU A 70 9.10 -15.66 6.50
CA GLU A 70 9.31 -14.24 6.18
C GLU A 70 8.06 -13.58 5.56
N ILE A 71 6.92 -14.30 5.54
CA ILE A 71 5.63 -13.82 5.03
C ILE A 71 4.67 -13.59 6.20
N GLY A 72 4.29 -12.33 6.43
CA GLY A 72 3.18 -11.97 7.30
C GLY A 72 1.81 -12.36 6.73
N PRO A 73 0.70 -11.85 7.32
CA PRO A 73 -0.64 -12.11 6.77
C PRO A 73 -0.75 -11.68 5.31
N GLU A 74 -1.38 -12.49 4.46
CA GLU A 74 -1.55 -12.15 3.04
C GLU A 74 -2.29 -10.81 2.84
N PRO A 75 -1.95 -10.03 1.80
CA PRO A 75 -2.62 -8.78 1.49
C PRO A 75 -3.98 -8.99 0.86
N VAL A 76 -4.92 -8.10 1.17
CA VAL A 76 -6.15 -7.92 0.41
C VAL A 76 -5.95 -6.70 -0.51
N PRO A 77 -6.07 -6.86 -1.83
CA PRO A 77 -5.96 -5.75 -2.76
C PRO A 77 -7.24 -4.91 -2.78
N GLY A 78 -7.11 -3.63 -3.09
CA GLY A 78 -8.23 -2.73 -3.34
C GLY A 78 -7.84 -1.66 -4.35
N GLY A 79 -8.75 -1.34 -5.28
CA GLY A 79 -8.49 -0.44 -6.39
C GLY A 79 -8.33 1.02 -5.96
N ARG A 80 -8.89 1.44 -4.82
CA ARG A 80 -8.84 2.84 -4.38
C ARG A 80 -7.49 3.15 -3.77
N VAL A 81 -6.73 3.98 -4.46
CA VAL A 81 -5.42 4.44 -4.01
C VAL A 81 -5.57 5.63 -3.05
N GLN A 82 -6.31 6.66 -3.46
CA GLN A 82 -6.43 7.88 -2.67
C GLN A 82 -7.77 8.58 -2.88
N ILE A 83 -8.33 9.15 -1.81
CA ILE A 83 -9.41 10.14 -1.86
C ILE A 83 -8.77 11.49 -1.56
N ASN A 84 -8.91 12.45 -2.46
CA ASN A 84 -8.40 13.81 -2.28
C ASN A 84 -9.57 14.80 -2.33
N THR A 85 -10.06 15.16 -1.14
CA THR A 85 -11.19 16.07 -0.97
C THR A 85 -10.86 17.50 -1.39
N GLU A 86 -9.62 17.95 -1.17
CA GLU A 86 -9.16 19.29 -1.57
C GLU A 86 -9.12 19.47 -3.08
N LYS A 87 -8.73 18.42 -3.83
CA LYS A 87 -8.63 18.45 -5.29
C LYS A 87 -9.87 17.93 -6.03
N SER A 88 -10.91 17.54 -5.28
CA SER A 88 -12.13 16.95 -5.85
C SER A 88 -11.82 15.77 -6.78
N GLU A 89 -10.97 14.85 -6.32
CA GLU A 89 -10.56 13.68 -7.10
C GLU A 89 -10.37 12.43 -6.24
N VAL A 90 -10.56 11.28 -6.90
CA VAL A 90 -10.26 9.96 -6.36
C VAL A 90 -9.30 9.28 -7.33
N ILE A 91 -8.18 8.77 -6.81
CA ILE A 91 -7.20 8.01 -7.60
C ILE A 91 -7.52 6.53 -7.42
N ILE A 92 -7.72 5.85 -8.54
CA ILE A 92 -7.97 4.40 -8.60
C ILE A 92 -6.88 3.70 -9.40
N PHE A 93 -6.69 2.41 -9.14
CA PHE A 93 -5.90 1.51 -9.95
C PHE A 93 -6.82 0.59 -10.75
N ARG A 94 -6.70 0.63 -12.08
CA ARG A 94 -7.47 -0.21 -13.00
C ARG A 94 -6.63 -0.53 -14.22
N ASP A 95 -6.78 -1.73 -14.78
CA ASP A 95 -6.12 -2.12 -16.02
C ASP A 95 -4.58 -1.91 -16.00
N GLY A 96 -3.95 -2.12 -14.84
CA GLY A 96 -2.50 -1.97 -14.68
C GLY A 96 -2.00 -0.54 -14.50
N LYS A 97 -2.88 0.46 -14.42
CA LYS A 97 -2.52 1.89 -14.37
C LYS A 97 -3.28 2.65 -13.29
N LEU A 98 -2.70 3.79 -12.88
CA LEU A 98 -3.39 4.78 -12.05
C LEU A 98 -4.28 5.66 -12.93
N GLU A 99 -5.47 5.95 -12.44
CA GLU A 99 -6.46 6.78 -13.08
C GLU A 99 -7.01 7.79 -12.06
N THR A 100 -7.02 9.06 -12.45
CA THR A 100 -7.58 10.14 -11.63
C THR A 100 -9.01 10.40 -12.06
N VAL A 101 -9.96 10.07 -11.19
CA VAL A 101 -11.38 10.32 -11.39
C VAL A 101 -11.72 11.65 -10.75
N LYS A 102 -12.25 12.60 -11.54
CA LYS A 102 -12.82 13.83 -11.00
C LYS A 102 -14.20 13.53 -10.41
N VAL A 103 -14.43 14.01 -9.20
CA VAL A 103 -15.64 13.70 -8.43
C VAL A 103 -16.24 14.96 -7.83
N GLU A 104 -17.52 14.92 -7.49
CA GLU A 104 -18.19 15.95 -6.70
C GLU A 104 -18.51 15.38 -5.32
N PHE A 105 -17.86 15.88 -4.27
CA PHE A 105 -18.16 15.47 -2.90
C PHE A 105 -19.49 16.07 -2.45
N THR A 106 -20.44 15.21 -2.11
CA THR A 106 -21.80 15.61 -1.70
C THR A 106 -21.99 15.54 -0.19
N ASP A 107 -21.21 14.70 0.50
CA ASP A 107 -21.19 14.61 1.96
C ASP A 107 -19.83 14.13 2.45
N ILE A 108 -19.36 14.71 3.55
CA ILE A 108 -18.11 14.32 4.23
C ILE A 108 -18.36 14.35 5.73
N GLN A 109 -18.45 13.16 6.33
CA GLN A 109 -18.66 13.00 7.77
C GLN A 109 -17.35 12.58 8.42
N LYS A 110 -16.85 13.41 9.35
CA LYS A 110 -15.58 13.18 10.05
C LYS A 110 -15.79 12.61 11.46
N ASN A 111 -14.70 12.12 12.06
CA ASN A 111 -14.67 11.58 13.42
C ASN A 111 -15.62 10.37 13.61
N ILE A 112 -15.78 9.56 12.58
CA ILE A 112 -16.60 8.35 12.57
C ILE A 112 -15.70 7.15 12.87
N LEU A 113 -15.67 6.74 14.14
CA LEU A 113 -14.93 5.56 14.59
C LEU A 113 -15.56 4.26 14.04
N PRO A 114 -14.78 3.16 13.93
CA PRO A 114 -15.30 1.87 13.43
C PRO A 114 -16.47 1.29 14.24
N SER A 115 -16.62 1.68 15.50
CA SER A 115 -17.73 1.28 16.38
C SER A 115 -19.00 2.11 16.19
N ASN A 116 -18.97 3.19 15.39
CA ASN A 116 -20.12 4.03 15.14
C ASN A 116 -21.22 3.21 14.41
N PRO A 117 -22.50 3.30 14.80
CA PRO A 117 -23.59 2.58 14.15
C PRO A 117 -23.72 2.81 12.64
N LYS A 118 -23.25 3.95 12.11
CA LYS A 118 -23.23 4.23 10.67
C LYS A 118 -22.26 3.35 9.89
N VAL A 119 -21.30 2.73 10.57
CA VAL A 119 -20.24 1.91 9.96
C VAL A 119 -20.29 0.48 10.47
N ALA A 120 -20.48 0.28 11.77
CA ALA A 120 -20.51 -1.03 12.39
C ALA A 120 -21.63 -1.88 11.79
N GLY A 121 -21.27 -3.01 11.17
CA GLY A 121 -22.23 -3.91 10.52
C GLY A 121 -22.65 -3.51 9.10
N HIS A 122 -22.17 -2.37 8.60
CA HIS A 122 -22.40 -1.92 7.23
C HIS A 122 -21.23 -2.29 6.32
N LYS A 123 -21.54 -2.57 5.05
CA LYS A 123 -20.52 -2.79 4.02
C LYS A 123 -20.31 -1.51 3.22
N PHE A 124 -19.05 -1.21 2.95
CA PHE A 124 -18.62 -0.14 2.06
C PHE A 124 -17.72 -0.75 0.97
N PRO A 125 -17.70 -0.16 -0.24
CA PRO A 125 -18.46 1.00 -0.67
C PRO A 125 -19.96 0.70 -0.85
N VAL A 126 -20.80 1.73 -0.78
CA VAL A 126 -22.19 1.70 -1.24
C VAL A 126 -22.26 2.44 -2.57
N ILE A 127 -22.62 1.74 -3.64
CA ILE A 127 -22.79 2.32 -4.97
C ILE A 127 -24.28 2.55 -5.21
N ASP A 128 -24.68 3.81 -5.28
CA ASP A 128 -26.05 4.23 -5.57
C ASP A 128 -26.14 4.71 -7.02
N LYS A 129 -26.63 3.83 -7.89
CA LYS A 129 -26.73 4.09 -9.32
C LYS A 129 -27.82 5.11 -9.67
N ASP A 130 -28.88 5.19 -8.86
CA ASP A 130 -29.99 6.10 -9.10
C ASP A 130 -29.58 7.56 -8.85
N ASN A 131 -28.77 7.77 -7.81
CA ASN A 131 -28.22 9.09 -7.46
C ASN A 131 -26.84 9.36 -8.05
N GLY A 132 -26.22 8.36 -8.68
CA GLY A 132 -24.89 8.44 -9.28
C GLY A 132 -23.78 8.68 -8.25
N THR A 133 -23.92 8.15 -7.04
CA THR A 133 -23.00 8.38 -5.93
C THR A 133 -22.33 7.10 -5.45
N ILE A 134 -21.16 7.28 -4.85
CA ILE A 134 -20.43 6.25 -4.12
C ILE A 134 -20.17 6.78 -2.72
N THR A 135 -20.55 5.98 -1.73
CA THR A 135 -20.27 6.23 -0.31
C THR A 135 -19.22 5.25 0.17
N GLU A 136 -18.13 5.77 0.73
CA GLU A 136 -17.01 4.97 1.20
C GLU A 136 -16.60 5.34 2.62
N TYR A 137 -16.20 4.34 3.41
CA TYR A 137 -15.64 4.56 4.75
C TYR A 137 -14.11 4.43 4.76
N SER A 138 -13.43 5.52 5.11
CA SER A 138 -11.99 5.50 5.37
C SER A 138 -11.73 5.18 6.83
N LYS A 139 -11.39 3.91 7.12
CA LYS A 139 -10.98 3.49 8.48
C LYS A 139 -9.78 4.28 9.01
N ARG A 140 -8.80 4.58 8.16
CA ARG A 140 -7.61 5.35 8.55
C ARG A 140 -7.96 6.78 8.96
N LEU A 141 -8.83 7.45 8.20
CA LEU A 141 -9.19 8.84 8.45
C LEU A 141 -10.34 8.99 9.45
N HIS A 142 -11.05 7.90 9.76
CA HIS A 142 -12.32 7.93 10.48
C HIS A 142 -13.34 8.84 9.79
N GLU A 143 -13.49 8.69 8.48
CA GLU A 143 -14.40 9.51 7.66
C GLU A 143 -15.32 8.64 6.81
N ILE A 144 -16.59 9.02 6.68
CA ILE A 144 -17.49 8.55 5.62
C ILE A 144 -17.54 9.64 4.57
N VAL A 145 -17.33 9.27 3.31
CA VAL A 145 -17.25 10.22 2.20
C VAL A 145 -18.21 9.77 1.10
N THR A 146 -19.09 10.65 0.67
CA THR A 146 -20.03 10.42 -0.42
C THR A 146 -19.70 11.35 -1.57
N PHE A 147 -19.54 10.81 -2.77
CA PHE A 147 -19.20 11.60 -3.95
C PHE A 147 -19.89 11.08 -5.20
N LYS A 148 -20.20 11.99 -6.12
CA LYS A 148 -20.71 11.65 -7.45
C LYS A 148 -19.57 11.31 -8.39
N VAL A 149 -19.82 10.35 -9.27
CA VAL A 149 -18.92 9.95 -10.35
C VAL A 149 -19.66 9.93 -11.69
N PRO A 150 -18.94 10.06 -12.83
CA PRO A 150 -19.54 9.80 -14.13
C PRO A 150 -20.13 8.38 -14.24
N ALA A 151 -21.14 8.20 -15.10
CA ALA A 151 -21.96 6.99 -15.14
C ALA A 151 -21.15 5.71 -15.41
N GLU A 152 -20.10 5.79 -16.22
CA GLU A 152 -19.22 4.67 -16.54
C GLU A 152 -18.50 4.08 -15.32
N TYR A 153 -18.32 4.87 -14.25
CA TYR A 153 -17.67 4.44 -13.02
C TYR A 153 -18.62 3.70 -12.07
N LEU A 154 -19.94 3.90 -12.21
CA LEU A 154 -20.96 3.23 -11.38
C LEU A 154 -21.11 1.74 -11.72
N GLU A 155 -20.63 1.33 -12.89
CA GLU A 155 -20.61 -0.07 -13.32
C GLU A 155 -19.36 -0.82 -12.84
N LEU A 156 -18.40 -0.12 -12.22
CA LEU A 156 -17.20 -0.74 -11.68
C LEU A 156 -17.52 -1.53 -10.40
N PRO A 157 -16.85 -2.67 -10.17
CA PRO A 157 -17.10 -3.48 -8.99
C PRO A 157 -16.75 -2.73 -7.70
N PRO A 158 -17.38 -3.07 -6.56
CA PRO A 158 -17.06 -2.47 -5.26
C PRO A 158 -15.57 -2.44 -4.93
N SER A 159 -14.84 -3.51 -5.26
CA SER A 159 -13.39 -3.61 -5.04
C SER A 159 -12.56 -2.50 -5.71
N THR A 160 -13.07 -1.85 -6.77
CA THR A 160 -12.42 -0.68 -7.37
C THR A 160 -12.37 0.49 -6.40
N TRP A 161 -13.39 0.62 -5.57
CA TRP A 161 -13.51 1.72 -4.62
C TRP A 161 -13.03 1.35 -3.23
N GLU A 162 -12.63 0.11 -2.96
CA GLU A 162 -12.08 -0.32 -1.68
C GLU A 162 -10.59 0.03 -1.55
N ALA A 163 -10.15 0.33 -0.32
CA ALA A 163 -8.75 0.54 -0.01
C ALA A 163 -8.10 -0.82 0.25
N GLY A 164 -7.06 -1.14 -0.51
CA GLY A 164 -6.24 -2.31 -0.22
C GLY A 164 -5.42 -2.16 1.06
N ASP A 165 -4.84 -3.28 1.50
CA ASP A 165 -3.94 -3.32 2.65
C ASP A 165 -2.66 -2.51 2.40
N GLU A 166 -2.15 -1.87 3.46
CA GLU A 166 -0.82 -1.29 3.48
C GLU A 166 0.20 -2.41 3.70
N CYS A 167 1.17 -2.50 2.80
CA CYS A 167 2.16 -3.56 2.76
C CYS A 167 3.55 -2.95 2.85
N ARG A 168 4.48 -3.68 3.46
CA ARG A 168 5.88 -3.31 3.57
C ARG A 168 6.75 -4.50 3.20
N ILE A 169 7.80 -4.23 2.46
CA ILE A 169 8.78 -5.25 2.09
C ILE A 169 10.20 -4.82 2.43
N TYR A 170 11.04 -5.82 2.57
CA TYR A 170 12.48 -5.66 2.55
C TYR A 170 13.06 -6.47 1.38
N TYR A 171 13.99 -5.88 0.63
CA TYR A 171 14.67 -6.51 -0.51
C TYR A 171 16.14 -6.10 -0.56
N LYS A 172 16.96 -6.78 -1.38
CA LYS A 172 18.33 -6.35 -1.69
C LYS A 172 18.33 -5.65 -3.04
N GLU A 173 19.13 -4.60 -3.20
CA GLU A 173 19.14 -3.78 -4.44
C GLU A 173 19.38 -4.62 -5.69
N ASN A 174 20.25 -5.64 -5.60
CA ASN A 174 20.53 -6.58 -6.67
C ASN A 174 19.33 -7.52 -7.03
N ALA A 175 18.24 -7.48 -6.27
CA ALA A 175 17.04 -8.28 -6.42
C ALA A 175 15.76 -7.46 -6.10
N LYS A 176 15.69 -6.22 -6.61
CA LYS A 176 14.62 -5.24 -6.31
C LYS A 176 13.18 -5.74 -6.41
N HIS A 177 12.88 -6.70 -7.29
CA HIS A 177 11.54 -7.25 -7.48
C HIS A 177 11.27 -8.57 -6.72
N GLN A 178 12.21 -9.01 -5.90
CA GLN A 178 12.09 -10.16 -5.03
C GLN A 178 12.09 -9.70 -3.57
N ALA A 179 10.93 -9.78 -2.92
CA ALA A 179 10.86 -9.51 -1.49
C ALA A 179 11.62 -10.62 -0.74
N LEU A 180 12.44 -10.22 0.23
CA LEU A 180 13.03 -11.12 1.21
C LEU A 180 12.22 -11.19 2.49
N ARG A 181 11.44 -10.14 2.78
CA ARG A 181 10.42 -10.11 3.83
C ARG A 181 9.18 -9.40 3.34
N PHE A 182 8.02 -9.88 3.76
CA PHE A 182 6.73 -9.27 3.48
C PHE A 182 5.96 -9.08 4.79
N MET A 183 5.47 -7.87 5.01
CA MET A 183 4.63 -7.52 6.15
C MET A 183 3.36 -6.82 5.65
N ASN A 184 2.21 -7.36 6.02
CA ASN A 184 0.95 -6.65 5.91
C ASN A 184 0.78 -5.74 7.13
N VAL A 185 1.05 -4.45 6.95
CA VAL A 185 1.04 -3.44 8.00
C VAL A 185 -0.40 -3.17 8.48
N SER A 186 -1.38 -3.27 7.60
CA SER A 186 -2.81 -3.15 7.97
C SER A 186 -3.27 -4.22 8.97
N LYS A 187 -2.68 -5.42 8.92
CA LYS A 187 -3.06 -6.56 9.77
C LYS A 187 -2.07 -6.85 10.90
N THR A 188 -0.86 -6.30 10.83
CA THR A 188 0.18 -6.53 11.84
C THR A 188 0.16 -5.43 12.87
N ASN A 189 -0.17 -5.77 14.12
CA ASN A 189 -0.03 -4.83 15.24
C ASN A 189 1.35 -4.98 15.88
N ILE A 190 2.29 -4.14 15.50
CA ILE A 190 3.66 -4.14 16.04
C ILE A 190 3.75 -3.70 17.52
N PHE A 191 2.65 -3.18 18.09
CA PHE A 191 2.58 -2.76 19.50
C PHE A 191 1.97 -3.82 20.42
N LYS A 192 1.43 -4.91 19.87
CA LYS A 192 1.04 -6.08 20.65
C LYS A 192 2.24 -7.01 20.74
N LYS A 193 2.99 -6.89 21.83
CA LYS A 193 3.91 -7.94 22.30
C LYS A 193 3.13 -9.07 22.96
#